data_AF-R6RI82-F1
#
_entry.id   AF-R6RI82-F1
#
_cell.length_a   1.000
_cell.length_b   1.000
_cell.length_c   1.000
_cell.angle_alpha   90.00
_cell.angle_beta   90.00
_cell.angle_gamma   90.00
#
_symmetry.space_group_name_H-M   'P 1'
#
loop_
_entity.id
_entity.type
_entity.pdbx_description
1 polymer ?
#
loop_
_entity_poly.entity_id
_entity_poly.type
_entity_poly.pdbx_seq_one_letter_code
_entity_poly.pdbx_strand_id
1 'polypeptide(L)'
;MSWIAEGSSLCRNEILTAMLAPSGNDAAYTIAVNVARKLYGDDISDNDAVAYFAVLMNDYAKKLGAKNTHFTVPDGYHDDEHYTTAEDMLQFAIAATQSQTICDITCQPLAIVYDEQGNVHSWDNGNKLLTDTTIPYEVYGMKTGFTDEAGFCFIGYAGMNGKKILTLVYGGEVENRYADTKKLMDLGFDIYDENHDYYTVEE
;
A
#
# COMPACT_ATOMS: atom_id res chain seq x y z
N MET A 1 -10.58 7.61 -5.41
CA MET A 1 -10.32 8.96 -5.95
C MET A 1 -9.94 9.91 -4.83
N SER A 2 -8.91 10.71 -5.02
CA SER A 2 -8.45 11.80 -4.15
C SER A 2 -9.05 13.16 -4.50
N TRP A 3 -9.65 13.30 -5.69
CA TRP A 3 -10.29 14.52 -6.19
C TRP A 3 -9.33 15.71 -6.36
N ILE A 4 -8.13 15.44 -6.85
CA ILE A 4 -7.17 16.49 -7.18
C ILE A 4 -7.69 17.27 -8.39
N ALA A 5 -7.77 18.59 -8.27
CA ALA A 5 -8.27 19.45 -9.34
C ALA A 5 -7.23 19.58 -10.48
N GLU A 6 -7.73 19.73 -11.70
CA GLU A 6 -6.88 20.09 -12.84
C GLU A 6 -6.17 21.42 -12.56
N GLY A 7 -4.86 21.47 -12.83
CA GLY A 7 -4.02 22.64 -12.56
C GLY A 7 -3.47 22.74 -11.13
N SER A 8 -3.89 21.88 -10.21
CA SER A 8 -3.23 21.77 -8.90
C SER A 8 -1.79 21.27 -9.05
N SER A 9 -0.89 21.80 -8.22
CA SER A 9 0.50 21.33 -8.14
C SER A 9 0.75 20.77 -6.75
N LEU A 10 1.14 19.50 -6.69
CA LEU A 10 1.50 18.80 -5.46
C LEU A 10 2.95 18.35 -5.55
N CYS A 11 3.70 18.52 -4.47
CA CYS A 11 5.04 17.95 -4.36
C CYS A 11 4.96 16.42 -4.23
N ARG A 12 6.11 15.75 -4.34
CA ARG A 12 6.19 14.28 -4.32
C ARG A 12 5.49 13.65 -3.10
N ASN A 13 5.71 14.20 -1.91
CA ASN A 13 5.14 13.60 -0.70
C ASN A 13 3.61 13.81 -0.66
N GLU A 14 3.13 14.95 -1.14
CA GLU A 14 1.71 15.29 -1.16
C GLU A 14 0.91 14.43 -2.16
N ILE A 15 1.45 14.22 -3.37
CA ILE A 15 0.80 13.35 -4.36
C ILE A 15 0.85 11.87 -3.94
N LEU A 16 1.91 11.43 -3.26
CA LEU A 16 1.97 10.09 -2.66
C LEU A 16 0.94 9.94 -1.54
N THR A 17 0.73 10.99 -0.73
CA THR A 17 -0.31 11.00 0.30
C THR A 17 -1.70 10.89 -0.32
N ALA A 18 -1.98 11.65 -1.37
CA ALA A 18 -3.24 11.57 -2.12
C ALA A 18 -3.48 10.19 -2.75
N MET A 19 -2.41 9.50 -3.16
CA MET A 19 -2.49 8.13 -3.68
C MET A 19 -2.75 7.12 -2.56
N LEU A 20 -1.99 7.17 -1.46
CA LEU A 20 -1.94 6.10 -0.47
C LEU A 20 -3.06 6.18 0.58
N ALA A 21 -3.38 7.37 1.09
CA ALA A 21 -4.35 7.52 2.18
C ALA A 21 -5.79 7.20 1.74
N PRO A 22 -6.38 7.90 0.75
CA PRO A 22 -7.73 7.61 0.26
C PRO A 22 -7.79 6.54 -0.83
N SER A 23 -6.66 5.94 -1.25
CA SER A 23 -6.58 5.14 -2.48
C SER A 23 -6.98 5.98 -3.73
N GLY A 24 -6.29 7.09 -3.94
CA GLY A 24 -6.59 8.03 -5.02
C GLY A 24 -6.12 7.54 -6.40
N ASN A 25 -7.03 7.01 -7.23
CA ASN A 25 -6.68 6.57 -8.58
C ASN A 25 -6.21 7.74 -9.48
N ASP A 26 -6.84 8.91 -9.40
CA ASP A 26 -6.37 10.16 -10.03
C ASP A 26 -4.92 10.48 -9.68
N ALA A 27 -4.54 10.35 -8.41
CA ALA A 27 -3.14 10.53 -7.99
C ALA A 27 -2.23 9.45 -8.58
N ALA A 28 -2.67 8.18 -8.61
CA ALA A 28 -1.91 7.08 -9.21
C ALA A 28 -1.64 7.31 -10.71
N TYR A 29 -2.66 7.69 -11.48
CA TYR A 29 -2.52 8.05 -12.90
C TYR A 29 -1.65 9.29 -13.10
N THR A 30 -1.82 10.32 -12.26
CA THR A 30 -1.00 11.54 -12.31
C THR A 30 0.48 11.20 -12.10
N ILE A 31 0.80 10.38 -11.11
CA ILE A 31 2.18 9.90 -10.86
C ILE A 31 2.69 9.10 -12.06
N ALA A 32 1.90 8.15 -12.57
CA ALA A 32 2.29 7.29 -13.68
C ALA A 32 2.68 8.10 -14.92
N VAL A 33 1.79 9.03 -15.32
CA VAL A 33 1.99 9.89 -16.49
C VAL A 33 3.22 10.79 -16.32
N ASN A 34 3.37 11.44 -15.16
CA ASN A 34 4.50 12.34 -14.92
C ASN A 34 5.85 11.61 -14.86
N VAL A 35 5.89 10.41 -14.25
CA VAL A 35 7.12 9.59 -14.22
C VAL A 35 7.49 9.13 -15.63
N ALA A 36 6.52 8.66 -16.42
CA ALA A 36 6.76 8.23 -17.79
C ALA A 36 7.24 9.39 -18.68
N ARG A 37 6.59 10.57 -18.63
CA ARG A 37 7.04 11.76 -19.38
C ARG A 37 8.46 12.17 -19.02
N LYS A 38 8.80 12.14 -17.73
CA LYS A 38 10.17 12.43 -17.26
C LYS A 38 11.23 11.48 -17.83
N LEU A 39 10.87 10.24 -18.13
CA LEU A 39 11.80 9.22 -18.62
C LEU A 39 11.82 9.09 -20.15
N TYR A 40 10.68 9.31 -20.80
CA TYR A 40 10.46 9.00 -22.22
C TYR A 40 10.13 10.22 -23.08
N GLY A 41 9.96 11.40 -22.48
CA GLY A 41 9.68 12.67 -23.14
C GLY A 41 8.25 13.17 -22.89
N ASP A 42 8.08 14.49 -22.90
CA ASP A 42 6.79 15.14 -22.56
C ASP A 42 5.72 14.98 -23.65
N ASP A 43 6.12 14.73 -24.90
CA ASP A 43 5.24 14.68 -26.08
C ASP A 43 4.45 13.36 -26.22
N ILE A 44 4.53 12.46 -25.23
CA ILE A 44 3.77 11.20 -25.23
C ILE A 44 2.33 11.41 -24.75
N SER A 45 1.40 10.66 -25.34
CA SER A 45 0.00 10.65 -24.91
C SER A 45 -0.14 10.08 -23.50
N ASP A 46 -1.20 10.43 -22.77
CA ASP A 46 -1.45 9.88 -21.42
C ASP A 46 -1.57 8.35 -21.45
N ASN A 47 -2.19 7.78 -22.50
CA ASN A 47 -2.32 6.33 -22.66
C ASN A 47 -0.95 5.65 -22.82
N ASP A 48 -0.07 6.22 -23.65
CA ASP A 48 1.28 5.68 -23.84
C ASP A 48 2.10 5.83 -22.54
N ALA A 49 1.93 6.95 -21.84
CA ALA A 49 2.59 7.20 -20.57
C ALA A 49 2.18 6.17 -19.50
N VAL A 50 0.89 5.84 -19.40
CA VAL A 50 0.38 4.78 -18.52
C VAL A 50 0.94 3.42 -18.91
N ALA A 51 0.94 3.07 -20.21
CA ALA A 51 1.50 1.81 -20.69
C ALA A 51 3.00 1.69 -20.39
N TYR A 52 3.77 2.76 -20.58
CA TYR A 52 5.19 2.80 -20.22
C TYR A 52 5.42 2.72 -18.72
N PHE A 53 4.55 3.32 -17.91
CA PHE A 53 4.62 3.17 -16.47
C PHE A 53 4.31 1.73 -16.03
N ALA A 54 3.34 1.05 -16.64
CA ALA A 54 3.08 -0.37 -16.39
C ALA A 54 4.31 -1.25 -16.70
N VAL A 55 5.08 -0.94 -17.76
CA VAL A 55 6.38 -1.60 -18.00
C VAL A 55 7.34 -1.39 -16.83
N LEU A 56 7.45 -0.16 -16.30
CA LEU A 56 8.29 0.13 -15.14
C LEU A 56 7.84 -0.62 -13.88
N MET A 57 6.52 -0.73 -13.65
CA MET A 57 5.96 -1.51 -12.55
C MET A 57 6.35 -2.99 -12.65
N ASN A 58 6.21 -3.58 -13.84
CA ASN A 58 6.56 -4.96 -14.11
C ASN A 58 8.07 -5.22 -14.02
N ASP A 59 8.90 -4.27 -14.44
CA ASP A 59 10.36 -4.37 -14.27
C ASP A 59 10.77 -4.27 -12.80
N TYR A 60 10.05 -3.48 -12.00
CA TYR A 60 10.23 -3.46 -10.56
C TYR A 60 9.77 -4.76 -9.90
N ALA A 61 8.65 -5.34 -10.33
CA ALA A 61 8.18 -6.66 -9.88
C ALA A 61 9.26 -7.74 -10.09
N LYS A 62 9.86 -7.80 -11.30
CA LYS A 62 10.97 -8.71 -11.60
C LYS A 62 12.17 -8.47 -10.70
N LYS A 63 12.53 -7.22 -10.41
CA LYS A 63 13.65 -6.87 -9.51
C LYS A 63 13.42 -7.35 -8.08
N LEU A 64 12.18 -7.33 -7.60
CA LEU A 64 11.80 -7.86 -6.29
C LEU A 64 11.64 -9.38 -6.26
N GLY A 65 11.72 -10.05 -7.42
CA GLY A 65 11.50 -11.49 -7.52
C GLY A 65 10.03 -11.92 -7.52
N ALA A 66 9.10 -10.99 -7.70
CA ALA A 66 7.67 -11.26 -7.89
C ALA A 66 7.43 -11.82 -9.29
N LYS A 67 7.45 -13.15 -9.42
CA LYS A 67 7.46 -13.87 -10.72
C LYS A 67 6.07 -14.20 -11.26
N ASN A 68 5.07 -14.14 -10.40
CA ASN A 68 3.67 -14.45 -10.66
C ASN A 68 2.80 -13.19 -10.55
N THR A 69 3.38 -12.04 -10.93
CA THR A 69 2.72 -10.74 -10.96
C THR A 69 2.83 -10.11 -12.35
N HIS A 70 1.72 -9.55 -12.83
CA HIS A 70 1.70 -8.65 -13.96
C HIS A 70 0.77 -7.46 -13.66
N PHE A 71 1.25 -6.24 -13.94
CA PHE A 71 0.49 -5.02 -13.78
C PHE A 71 0.18 -4.38 -15.13
N THR A 72 -1.08 -4.03 -15.34
CA THR A 72 -1.54 -3.35 -16.57
C THR A 72 -1.84 -1.86 -16.36
N VAL A 73 -2.20 -1.47 -15.13
CA VAL A 73 -2.63 -0.11 -14.75
C VAL A 73 -2.08 0.26 -13.37
N PRO A 74 -1.90 1.55 -13.05
CA PRO A 74 -1.26 1.98 -11.81
C PRO A 74 -2.16 1.91 -10.57
N ASP A 75 -3.48 1.77 -10.73
CA ASP A 75 -4.46 1.91 -9.65
C ASP A 75 -5.12 0.60 -9.21
N GLY A 76 -4.84 -0.50 -9.92
CA GLY A 76 -5.32 -1.84 -9.58
C GLY A 76 -6.74 -2.16 -10.07
N TYR A 77 -7.30 -1.38 -11.00
CA TYR A 77 -8.52 -1.80 -11.69
C TYR A 77 -8.32 -3.15 -12.39
N HIS A 78 -9.39 -3.93 -12.41
CA HIS A 78 -9.36 -5.28 -12.96
C HIS A 78 -9.08 -5.28 -14.47
N ASP A 79 -8.18 -6.17 -14.86
CA ASP A 79 -7.90 -6.63 -16.20
C ASP A 79 -7.43 -8.09 -16.06
N ASP A 80 -7.73 -8.97 -17.02
CA ASP A 80 -7.38 -10.39 -16.92
C ASP A 80 -5.87 -10.62 -16.84
N GLU A 81 -5.07 -9.71 -17.41
CA GLU A 81 -3.61 -9.72 -17.31
C GLU A 81 -3.11 -9.00 -16.04
N HIS A 82 -3.98 -8.33 -15.27
CA HIS A 82 -3.61 -7.71 -14.00
C HIS A 82 -3.74 -8.68 -12.84
N TYR A 83 -2.66 -9.41 -12.54
CA TYR A 83 -2.67 -10.46 -11.53
C TYR A 83 -1.45 -10.41 -10.61
N THR A 84 -1.59 -11.04 -9.44
CA THR A 84 -0.50 -11.25 -8.48
C THR A 84 -0.81 -12.44 -7.58
N THR A 85 0.16 -12.87 -6.78
CA THR A 85 -0.05 -13.79 -5.66
C THR A 85 0.15 -13.09 -4.32
N ALA A 86 -0.28 -13.73 -3.22
CA ALA A 86 0.01 -13.26 -1.88
C ALA A 86 1.52 -13.28 -1.57
N GLU A 87 2.26 -14.28 -2.05
CA GLU A 87 3.71 -14.37 -1.87
C GLU A 87 4.43 -13.20 -2.56
N ASP A 88 4.03 -12.87 -3.78
CA ASP A 88 4.64 -11.75 -4.52
C ASP A 88 4.27 -10.42 -3.89
N MET A 89 3.01 -10.23 -3.46
CA MET A 89 2.59 -9.03 -2.72
C MET A 89 3.33 -8.83 -1.40
N LEU A 90 3.73 -9.93 -0.72
CA LEU A 90 4.58 -9.83 0.45
C LEU A 90 5.95 -9.20 0.12
N GLN A 91 6.53 -9.49 -1.07
CA GLN A 91 7.78 -8.85 -1.49
C GLN A 91 7.63 -7.33 -1.65
N PHE A 92 6.53 -6.88 -2.26
CA PHE A 92 6.24 -5.44 -2.36
C PHE A 92 5.98 -4.81 -0.99
N ALA A 93 5.25 -5.49 -0.10
CA ALA A 93 5.00 -5.02 1.25
C ALA A 93 6.31 -4.86 2.04
N ILE A 94 7.21 -5.86 1.97
CA ILE A 94 8.54 -5.79 2.57
C ILE A 94 9.32 -4.60 2.00
N ALA A 95 9.36 -4.43 0.68
CA ALA A 95 10.03 -3.30 0.04
C ALA A 95 9.43 -1.95 0.50
N ALA A 96 8.10 -1.86 0.59
CA ALA A 96 7.38 -0.67 1.06
C ALA A 96 7.74 -0.31 2.50
N THR A 97 7.92 -1.31 3.39
CA THR A 97 8.33 -1.06 4.78
C THR A 97 9.71 -0.42 4.92
N GLN A 98 10.56 -0.49 3.89
CA GLN A 98 11.87 0.15 3.87
C GLN A 98 11.79 1.64 3.49
N SER A 99 10.65 2.10 2.99
CA SER A 99 10.42 3.50 2.64
C SER A 99 9.79 4.24 3.82
N GLN A 100 10.56 5.09 4.50
CA GLN A 100 10.05 5.92 5.58
C GLN A 100 8.85 6.75 5.12
N THR A 101 8.88 7.29 3.90
CA THR A 101 7.75 8.07 3.33
C THR A 101 6.48 7.24 3.21
N ILE A 102 6.55 5.98 2.77
CA ILE A 102 5.34 5.14 2.68
C ILE A 102 4.82 4.82 4.08
N CYS A 103 5.71 4.41 4.98
CA CYS A 103 5.34 4.11 6.37
C CYS A 103 4.67 5.32 7.05
N ASP A 104 5.27 6.51 6.95
CA ASP A 104 4.76 7.75 7.53
C ASP A 104 3.37 8.11 7.03
N ILE A 105 3.09 7.88 5.74
CA ILE A 105 1.78 8.17 5.15
C ILE A 105 0.75 7.12 5.59
N THR A 106 1.09 5.84 5.46
CA THR A 106 0.12 4.76 5.68
C THR A 106 -0.26 4.56 7.14
N CYS A 107 0.55 5.06 8.09
CA CYS A 107 0.27 4.98 9.53
C CYS A 107 -0.64 6.11 10.05
N GLN A 108 -0.99 7.09 9.22
CA GLN A 108 -1.89 8.18 9.64
C GLN A 108 -3.35 7.80 9.38
N PRO A 109 -4.24 7.92 10.38
CA PRO A 109 -5.68 7.72 10.18
C PRO A 109 -6.33 8.85 9.38
N LEU A 110 -5.77 10.07 9.46
CA LEU A 110 -6.21 11.25 8.71
C LEU A 110 -4.98 11.93 8.11
N ALA A 111 -5.00 12.16 6.80
CA ALA A 111 -3.98 12.92 6.10
C ALA A 111 -4.49 14.32 5.74
N ILE A 112 -3.70 15.35 6.06
CA ILE A 112 -3.97 16.74 5.67
C ILE A 112 -2.80 17.24 4.83
N VAL A 113 -3.09 17.73 3.64
CA VAL A 113 -2.12 18.22 2.65
C VAL A 113 -2.52 19.62 2.20
N TYR A 114 -1.52 20.47 1.97
CA TYR A 114 -1.69 21.78 1.36
C TYR A 114 -1.02 21.73 -0.02
N ASP A 115 -1.74 22.06 -1.08
CA ASP A 115 -1.11 22.18 -2.40
C ASP A 115 -0.31 23.50 -2.52
N GLU A 116 0.45 23.66 -3.59
CA GLU A 116 1.27 24.85 -3.84
C GLU A 116 0.43 26.14 -3.99
N GLN A 117 -0.88 26.01 -4.22
CA GLN A 117 -1.82 27.13 -4.27
C GLN A 117 -2.43 27.46 -2.90
N GLY A 118 -2.13 26.66 -1.86
CA GLY A 118 -2.61 26.83 -0.50
C GLY A 118 -3.99 26.20 -0.26
N ASN A 119 -4.54 25.41 -1.20
CA ASN A 119 -5.78 24.68 -0.96
C ASN A 119 -5.53 23.50 -0.02
N VAL A 120 -6.51 23.24 0.85
CA VAL A 120 -6.43 22.16 1.83
C VAL A 120 -7.12 20.92 1.28
N HIS A 121 -6.40 19.80 1.33
CA HIS A 121 -6.88 18.46 1.03
C HIS A 121 -6.88 17.64 2.32
N SER A 122 -7.96 16.90 2.57
CA SER A 122 -8.13 16.09 3.77
C SER A 122 -8.70 14.73 3.39
N TRP A 123 -8.02 13.66 3.77
CA TRP A 123 -8.38 12.30 3.42
C TRP A 123 -8.32 11.37 4.63
N ASP A 124 -9.43 10.69 4.90
CA ASP A 124 -9.43 9.57 5.83
C ASP A 124 -8.68 8.39 5.20
N ASN A 125 -7.84 7.76 6.01
CA ASN A 125 -7.21 6.51 5.61
C ASN A 125 -8.26 5.39 5.65
N GLY A 126 -8.37 4.64 4.56
CA GLY A 126 -9.32 3.53 4.48
C GLY A 126 -9.07 2.41 5.50
N ASN A 127 -7.88 2.35 6.10
CA ASN A 127 -7.51 1.34 7.08
C ASN A 127 -8.13 1.59 8.47
N LYS A 128 -9.20 0.85 8.76
CA LYS A 128 -9.93 0.92 10.04
C LYS A 128 -9.13 0.46 11.27
N LEU A 129 -8.01 -0.27 11.09
CA LEU A 129 -7.20 -0.73 12.22
C LEU A 129 -6.40 0.40 12.88
N LEU A 130 -6.16 1.52 12.19
CA LEU A 130 -5.40 2.65 12.73
C LEU A 130 -6.09 3.36 13.90
N THR A 131 -7.42 3.22 14.01
CA THR A 131 -8.24 3.83 15.05
C THR A 131 -8.89 2.81 15.98
N ASP A 132 -8.56 1.52 15.83
CA ASP A 132 -9.10 0.45 16.65
C ASP A 132 -8.36 0.38 18.00
N THR A 133 -9.00 0.92 19.04
CA THR A 133 -8.45 0.98 20.41
C THR A 133 -8.44 -0.36 21.13
N THR A 134 -8.98 -1.42 20.53
CA THR A 134 -8.97 -2.78 21.11
C THR A 134 -7.69 -3.56 20.81
N ILE A 135 -6.84 -3.04 19.91
CA ILE A 135 -5.61 -3.69 19.49
C ILE A 135 -4.48 -3.41 20.52
N PRO A 136 -3.83 -4.45 21.07
CA PRO A 136 -2.80 -4.28 22.10
C PRO A 136 -1.39 -3.98 21.53
N TYR A 137 -1.25 -3.87 20.21
CA TYR A 137 0.00 -3.59 19.50
C TYR A 137 -0.10 -2.35 18.61
N GLU A 138 1.04 -1.86 18.16
CA GLU A 138 1.10 -0.68 17.30
C GLU A 138 0.76 -1.07 15.86
N VAL A 139 -0.23 -0.40 15.26
CA VAL A 139 -0.61 -0.59 13.85
C VAL A 139 0.10 0.47 13.00
N TYR A 140 0.96 0.01 12.09
CA TYR A 140 1.74 0.87 11.19
C TYR A 140 1.07 1.11 9.84
N GLY A 141 -0.08 0.48 9.57
CA GLY A 141 -0.86 0.73 8.37
C GLY A 141 -0.65 -0.30 7.27
N MET A 142 -0.21 0.16 6.10
CA MET A 142 -0.22 -0.45 4.76
C MET A 142 -1.45 -0.13 3.91
N LYS A 143 -2.22 -1.11 3.41
CA LYS A 143 -3.12 -0.82 2.29
C LYS A 143 -4.33 -1.74 2.17
N THR A 144 -5.47 -1.10 1.89
CA THR A 144 -6.75 -1.72 1.50
C THR A 144 -6.85 -1.88 -0.02
N GLY A 145 -7.55 -2.91 -0.50
CA GLY A 145 -7.93 -3.04 -1.92
C GLY A 145 -9.33 -3.63 -2.10
N PHE A 146 -10.04 -3.26 -3.16
CA PHE A 146 -11.34 -3.84 -3.51
C PHE A 146 -11.62 -3.64 -5.00
N THR A 147 -12.00 -4.73 -5.67
CA THR A 147 -12.80 -4.72 -6.90
C THR A 147 -13.84 -5.83 -6.76
N ASP A 148 -14.83 -5.89 -7.65
CA ASP A 148 -15.83 -6.95 -7.64
C ASP A 148 -15.18 -8.33 -7.87
N GLU A 149 -14.09 -8.39 -8.65
CA GLU A 149 -13.34 -9.60 -8.98
C GLU A 149 -12.31 -9.98 -7.90
N ALA A 150 -11.66 -9.01 -7.28
CA ALA A 150 -10.64 -9.25 -6.25
C ALA A 150 -11.24 -9.50 -4.85
N GLY A 151 -12.47 -9.05 -4.62
CA GLY A 151 -13.09 -9.03 -3.30
C GLY A 151 -12.37 -8.11 -2.32
N PHE A 152 -12.59 -8.34 -1.02
CA PHE A 152 -12.05 -7.50 0.04
C PHE A 152 -10.61 -7.91 0.42
N CYS A 153 -9.62 -7.10 0.02
CA CYS A 153 -8.19 -7.38 0.23
C CYS A 153 -7.52 -6.43 1.23
N PHE A 154 -6.55 -6.90 2.00
CA PHE A 154 -5.78 -6.07 2.92
C PHE A 154 -4.36 -6.57 3.11
N ILE A 155 -3.42 -5.63 3.15
CA ILE A 155 -2.09 -5.82 3.71
C ILE A 155 -2.05 -5.01 5.00
N GLY A 156 -1.71 -5.66 6.11
CA GLY A 156 -1.58 -5.02 7.41
C GLY A 156 -0.15 -5.12 7.96
N TYR A 157 0.35 -4.04 8.54
CA TYR A 157 1.65 -3.98 9.20
C TYR A 157 1.52 -3.54 10.65
N ALA A 158 2.12 -4.29 11.57
CA ALA A 158 2.04 -4.02 13.00
C ALA A 158 3.36 -4.36 13.73
N GLY A 159 3.52 -3.79 14.92
CA GLY A 159 4.67 -4.04 15.79
C GLY A 159 4.31 -4.20 17.27
N MET A 160 4.96 -5.16 17.92
CA MET A 160 4.83 -5.42 19.35
C MET A 160 6.16 -5.93 19.90
N ASN A 161 6.63 -5.39 21.03
CA ASN A 161 7.85 -5.84 21.73
C ASN A 161 9.09 -5.94 20.81
N GLY A 162 9.27 -4.96 19.90
CA GLY A 162 10.38 -4.93 18.95
C GLY A 162 10.27 -5.91 17.78
N LYS A 163 9.19 -6.70 17.71
CA LYS A 163 8.86 -7.57 16.56
C LYS A 163 7.92 -6.84 15.62
N LYS A 164 7.92 -7.27 14.36
CA LYS A 164 7.17 -6.67 13.25
C LYS A 164 6.50 -7.78 12.44
N ILE A 165 5.24 -7.60 12.10
CA ILE A 165 4.45 -8.57 11.34
C ILE A 165 3.78 -7.88 10.16
N LEU A 166 3.87 -8.54 9.00
CA LEU A 166 3.06 -8.27 7.82
C LEU A 166 2.02 -9.38 7.67
N THR A 167 0.79 -8.99 7.39
CA THR A 167 -0.33 -9.90 7.12
C THR A 167 -0.93 -9.55 5.78
N LEU A 168 -1.42 -10.57 5.07
CA LEU A 168 -2.03 -10.41 3.76
C LEU A 168 -3.30 -11.26 3.72
N VAL A 169 -4.43 -10.63 3.40
CA VAL A 169 -5.76 -11.25 3.28
C VAL A 169 -6.35 -10.85 1.94
N TYR A 170 -6.91 -11.81 1.21
CA TYR A 170 -7.44 -11.63 -0.15
C TYR A 170 -8.80 -12.31 -0.32
N GLY A 171 -9.61 -11.84 -1.27
CA GLY A 171 -10.80 -12.56 -1.74
C GLY A 171 -11.96 -12.64 -0.76
N GLY A 172 -12.01 -11.78 0.27
CA GLY A 172 -13.14 -11.77 1.19
C GLY A 172 -14.44 -11.34 0.49
N GLU A 173 -15.53 -12.09 0.63
CA GLU A 173 -16.85 -11.71 0.08
C GLU A 173 -17.56 -10.66 0.93
N VAL A 174 -17.16 -10.54 2.20
CA VAL A 174 -17.66 -9.58 3.20
C VAL A 174 -16.45 -8.79 3.72
N GLU A 175 -16.66 -7.59 4.25
CA GLU A 175 -15.62 -6.72 4.82
C GLU A 175 -14.99 -7.27 6.13
N ASN A 176 -14.67 -8.57 6.18
CA ASN A 176 -14.01 -9.26 7.28
C ASN A 176 -12.47 -9.14 7.24
N ARG A 177 -11.91 -8.50 6.20
CA ARG A 177 -10.45 -8.32 6.00
C ARG A 177 -9.74 -7.88 7.28
N TYR A 178 -10.35 -6.99 8.07
CA TYR A 178 -9.81 -6.46 9.31
C TYR A 178 -9.83 -7.47 10.46
N ALA A 179 -10.94 -8.21 10.62
CA ALA A 179 -11.05 -9.24 11.65
C ALA A 179 -10.07 -10.38 11.39
N ASP A 180 -9.92 -10.82 10.14
CA ASP A 180 -8.99 -11.89 9.79
C ASP A 180 -7.54 -11.42 9.88
N THR A 181 -7.27 -10.15 9.54
CA THR A 181 -5.95 -9.55 9.77
C THR A 181 -5.58 -9.53 11.26
N LYS A 182 -6.50 -9.12 12.15
CA LYS A 182 -6.27 -9.14 13.60
C LYS A 182 -5.95 -10.55 14.09
N LYS A 183 -6.73 -11.57 13.69
CA LYS A 183 -6.43 -12.97 14.05
C LYS A 183 -5.04 -13.42 13.60
N LEU A 184 -4.62 -13.04 12.38
CA LEU A 184 -3.29 -13.38 11.86
C LEU A 184 -2.18 -12.65 12.61
N MET A 185 -2.38 -11.38 12.97
CA MET A 185 -1.44 -10.61 13.78
C MET A 185 -1.30 -11.19 15.18
N ASP A 186 -2.43 -11.47 15.86
CA ASP A 186 -2.47 -12.07 17.18
C ASP A 186 -1.73 -13.41 17.18
N LEU A 187 -2.10 -14.32 16.27
CA LEU A 187 -1.42 -15.60 16.09
C LEU A 187 0.09 -15.45 15.84
N GLY A 188 0.45 -14.52 14.95
CA GLY A 188 1.86 -14.31 14.61
C GLY A 188 2.67 -13.81 15.81
N PHE A 189 2.12 -12.92 16.63
CA PHE A 189 2.78 -12.44 17.84
C PHE A 189 2.86 -13.51 18.92
N ASP A 190 1.81 -14.32 19.10
CA ASP A 190 1.80 -15.44 20.05
C ASP A 190 2.87 -16.49 19.69
N ILE A 191 2.98 -16.87 18.42
CA ILE A 191 4.02 -17.80 17.94
C ILE A 191 5.43 -17.24 18.22
N TYR A 192 5.63 -15.92 18.08
CA TYR A 192 6.92 -15.33 18.40
C TYR A 192 7.21 -15.39 19.90
N ASP A 193 6.23 -15.21 20.77
CA ASP A 193 6.43 -15.25 22.23
C ASP A 193 6.76 -16.68 22.70
N GLU A 194 6.05 -17.70 22.19
CA GLU A 194 6.28 -19.11 22.51
C GLU A 194 7.67 -19.63 22.10
N ASN A 195 8.27 -19.07 21.05
CA ASN A 195 9.62 -19.45 20.60
C ASN A 195 10.76 -18.80 21.41
N HIS A 196 10.47 -18.07 22.50
CA HIS A 196 11.47 -17.53 23.44
C HIS A 196 11.62 -18.40 24.71
N ASP A 197 11.83 -19.71 24.56
CA ASP A 197 12.51 -20.48 25.60
C ASP A 197 13.94 -19.94 25.74
N TYR A 198 14.15 -19.00 26.67
CA TYR A 198 15.48 -18.57 27.06
C TYR A 198 16.16 -19.71 27.84
N TYR A 199 17.04 -20.46 27.19
CA TYR A 199 17.98 -21.33 27.89
C TYR A 199 19.19 -20.48 28.32
N THR A 200 19.20 -20.00 29.56
CA THR A 200 20.44 -19.52 30.19
C THR A 200 21.33 -20.72 30.49
N VAL A 201 22.52 -20.75 29.87
CA VAL A 201 23.58 -21.68 30.27
C VAL A 201 24.29 -21.04 31.46
N GLU A 202 24.10 -21.59 32.66
CA GLU A 202 24.92 -21.23 33.83
C GLU A 202 26.31 -21.88 33.70
N GLU A 203 27.37 -21.12 34.02
CA GLU A 203 28.76 -21.60 34.13
C GLU A 203 28.96 -22.54 35.33
#